data_AF-A0A6A6YVG9-F1
#
_entry.id   AF-A0A6A6YVG9-F1
#
_cell.length_a   1.000
_cell.length_b   1.000
_cell.length_c   1.000
_cell.angle_alpha   90.00
_cell.angle_beta   90.00
_cell.angle_gamma   90.00
#
_symmetry.space_group_name_H-M   'P 1'
#
loop_
_entity.id
_entity.type
_entity.pdbx_description
1 polymer ?
#
loop_
_entity_poly.entity_id
_entity_poly.type
_entity_poly.pdbx_seq_one_letter_code
_entity_poly.pdbx_strand_id
1 'polypeptide(L)'
;MPSQPAPLTTTPPLLRLPLELRDLIYALVFADLVITHALPTPSSSSSSSPKPLPPSHRTALLRTSSQLHHEARPHLLAATTLRFPSTESLLTTLVPLAPATLSHLRRIRVTAYPFPLHTDRGMRYYATYGFAAALALLPGLRVRELEVEDAFGGTAAEGVASEVGRLVASDGWQELRLVARTAGEAQWGGLARVGEWDRALKGKDGARSGASVSVWVGGSGAGKEVRLTATRGRGADIVQGAQGEEGRSWAEMKGKGVFPDDWERWYYDEADRAGWLYGGWSRRMQLAVRGLR
;
A
#
# COMPACT_ATOMS: atom_id res chain seq x y z
N MET A 1 3.71 -62.85 -19.32
CA MET A 1 4.58 -61.72 -18.94
C MET A 1 3.88 -60.43 -19.38
N PRO A 2 3.13 -59.75 -18.51
CA PRO A 2 2.49 -58.49 -18.88
C PRO A 2 3.57 -57.39 -18.96
N SER A 3 3.68 -56.78 -20.13
CA SER A 3 4.55 -55.63 -20.40
C SER A 3 4.15 -54.45 -19.53
N GLN A 4 5.04 -54.04 -18.63
CA GLN A 4 4.89 -52.86 -17.80
C GLN A 4 4.89 -51.62 -18.71
N PRO A 5 3.85 -50.75 -18.69
CA PRO A 5 3.86 -49.54 -19.49
C PRO A 5 4.93 -48.58 -18.95
N ALA A 6 5.84 -48.15 -19.84
CA ALA A 6 6.88 -47.18 -19.52
C ALA A 6 6.22 -45.88 -19.01
N PRO A 7 6.72 -45.27 -17.91
CA PRO A 7 6.20 -43.99 -17.45
C PRO A 7 6.54 -42.93 -18.49
N LEU A 8 5.51 -42.43 -19.19
CA LEU A 8 5.62 -41.22 -20.00
C LEU A 8 5.81 -40.04 -19.04
N THR A 9 7.05 -39.78 -18.63
CA THR A 9 7.45 -38.52 -18.00
C THR A 9 7.45 -37.43 -19.06
N THR A 10 6.26 -37.09 -19.55
CA THR A 10 6.06 -35.94 -20.42
C THR A 10 6.33 -34.68 -19.62
N THR A 11 7.56 -34.18 -19.74
CA THR A 11 7.94 -32.86 -19.23
C THR A 11 6.90 -31.84 -19.72
N PRO A 12 6.29 -31.04 -18.82
CA PRO A 12 5.23 -30.13 -19.20
C PRO A 12 5.73 -29.15 -20.28
N PRO A 13 4.89 -28.81 -21.26
CA PRO A 13 5.31 -28.09 -22.46
C PRO A 13 5.95 -26.73 -22.14
N LEU A 14 5.53 -26.08 -21.04
CA LEU A 14 6.10 -24.81 -20.59
C LEU A 14 7.57 -24.95 -20.15
N LEU A 15 7.95 -26.03 -19.46
CA LEU A 15 9.31 -26.26 -19.00
C LEU A 15 10.28 -26.67 -20.12
N ARG A 16 9.76 -26.97 -21.32
CA ARG A 16 10.58 -27.24 -22.51
C ARG A 16 11.07 -25.95 -23.19
N LEU A 17 10.48 -24.80 -22.88
CA LEU A 17 10.90 -23.51 -23.43
C LEU A 17 12.20 -23.03 -22.76
N PRO A 18 13.08 -22.30 -23.47
CA PRO A 18 14.19 -21.56 -22.85
C PRO A 18 13.72 -20.60 -21.75
N LEU A 19 14.59 -20.34 -20.77
CA LEU A 19 14.26 -19.53 -19.59
C LEU A 19 13.81 -18.12 -20.00
N GLU A 20 14.44 -17.54 -21.01
CA GLU A 20 14.15 -16.19 -21.51
C GLU A 20 12.70 -16.08 -22.01
N LEU A 21 12.21 -17.12 -22.70
CA LEU A 21 10.82 -17.17 -23.15
C LEU A 21 9.86 -17.36 -21.98
N ARG A 22 10.25 -18.17 -20.98
CA ARG A 22 9.43 -18.34 -19.76
C ARG A 22 9.32 -17.03 -18.98
N ASP A 23 10.40 -16.27 -18.86
CA ASP A 23 10.41 -14.96 -18.21
C ASP A 23 9.46 -13.97 -18.89
N LEU A 24 9.47 -13.90 -20.23
CA LEU A 24 8.52 -13.09 -20.98
C LEU A 24 7.07 -13.55 -20.75
N ILE A 25 6.83 -14.87 -20.70
CA ILE A 25 5.51 -15.41 -20.38
C ILE A 25 5.08 -15.00 -18.98
N TYR A 26 5.94 -15.11 -17.96
CA TYR A 26 5.61 -14.71 -16.60
C TYR A 26 5.29 -13.23 -16.51
N ALA A 27 6.09 -12.37 -17.15
CA ALA A 27 5.85 -10.94 -17.21
C ALA A 27 4.48 -10.61 -17.82
N LEU A 28 4.11 -11.29 -18.92
CA LEU A 28 2.81 -11.12 -19.57
C LEU A 28 1.64 -11.68 -18.75
N VAL A 29 1.82 -12.85 -18.13
CA VAL A 29 0.77 -13.48 -17.30
C VAL A 29 0.42 -12.61 -16.10
N PHE A 30 1.42 -12.01 -15.47
CA PHE A 30 1.22 -11.14 -14.30
C PHE A 30 1.04 -9.66 -14.66
N ALA A 31 1.15 -9.29 -15.94
CA ALA A 31 0.88 -7.94 -16.40
C ALA A 31 -0.51 -7.49 -15.95
N ASP A 32 -0.55 -6.32 -15.33
CA ASP A 32 -1.76 -5.68 -14.80
C ASP A 32 -2.58 -6.52 -13.82
N LEU A 33 -1.95 -7.52 -13.19
CA LEU A 33 -2.57 -8.25 -12.10
C LEU A 33 -2.66 -7.33 -10.86
N VAL A 34 -3.89 -6.99 -10.49
CA VAL A 34 -4.19 -6.25 -9.26
C VAL A 34 -4.55 -7.24 -8.17
N ILE A 35 -3.74 -7.26 -7.11
CA ILE A 35 -4.03 -8.04 -5.90
C ILE A 35 -4.59 -7.06 -4.88
N THR A 36 -5.87 -7.19 -4.58
CA THR A 36 -6.52 -6.37 -3.55
C THR A 36 -6.49 -7.12 -2.24
N HIS A 37 -5.89 -6.52 -1.21
CA HIS A 37 -5.98 -7.01 0.15
C HIS A 37 -7.36 -6.63 0.71
N ALA A 38 -8.38 -7.39 0.33
CA ALA A 38 -9.71 -7.28 0.91
C ALA A 38 -9.84 -8.28 2.05
N LEU A 39 -10.31 -7.80 3.21
CA LEU A 39 -10.84 -8.69 4.25
C LEU A 39 -11.96 -9.54 3.63
N PRO A 40 -12.08 -10.84 3.96
CA PRO A 40 -13.18 -11.67 3.49
C PRO A 40 -14.51 -10.98 3.82
N THR A 41 -15.30 -10.66 2.80
CA THR A 41 -16.69 -10.26 3.01
C THR A 41 -17.49 -11.49 3.39
N PRO A 42 -18.10 -11.59 4.59
CA PRO A 42 -19.20 -12.52 4.78
C PRO A 42 -20.24 -12.24 3.68
N SER A 43 -20.69 -13.30 3.03
CA SER A 43 -21.64 -13.29 1.93
C SER A 43 -22.94 -12.59 2.34
N SER A 44 -23.04 -11.28 2.10
CA SER A 44 -24.26 -10.50 2.32
C SER A 44 -25.15 -10.59 1.08
N SER A 45 -26.33 -11.14 1.28
CA SER A 45 -27.43 -11.35 0.33
C SER A 45 -28.12 -10.04 -0.12
N SER A 46 -27.38 -8.95 -0.30
CA SER A 46 -27.94 -7.67 -0.75
C SER A 46 -27.69 -7.43 -2.25
N SER A 47 -28.80 -7.26 -2.97
CA SER A 47 -28.98 -7.29 -4.43
C SER A 47 -28.37 -6.12 -5.22
N SER A 48 -27.40 -5.39 -4.68
CA SER A 48 -26.76 -4.24 -5.36
C SER A 48 -25.23 -4.22 -5.24
N SER A 49 -24.63 -5.30 -4.75
CA SER A 49 -23.16 -5.40 -4.69
C SER A 49 -22.56 -5.50 -6.11
N PRO A 50 -21.46 -4.78 -6.40
CA PRO A 50 -20.79 -4.88 -7.70
C PRO A 50 -20.37 -6.33 -7.93
N LYS A 51 -20.80 -6.88 -9.08
CA LYS A 51 -20.55 -8.27 -9.48
C LYS A 51 -19.08 -8.62 -9.20
N PRO A 52 -18.79 -9.58 -8.30
CA PRO A 52 -17.40 -9.96 -8.02
C PRO A 52 -16.73 -10.36 -9.34
N LEU A 53 -15.58 -9.76 -9.62
CA LEU A 53 -14.81 -10.14 -10.79
C LEU A 53 -14.52 -11.65 -10.70
N PRO A 54 -14.58 -12.38 -11.82
CA PRO A 54 -14.26 -13.80 -11.83
C PRO A 54 -12.84 -14.00 -11.25
N PRO A 55 -12.63 -15.05 -10.43
CA PRO A 55 -11.33 -15.32 -9.85
C PRO A 55 -10.28 -15.47 -10.95
N SER A 56 -9.21 -14.69 -10.86
CA SER A 56 -8.11 -14.76 -11.82
C SER A 56 -7.32 -16.04 -11.61
N HIS A 57 -7.25 -16.90 -12.63
CA HIS A 57 -6.43 -18.11 -12.61
C HIS A 57 -4.94 -17.85 -12.86
N ARG A 58 -4.52 -16.59 -13.01
CA ARG A 58 -3.13 -16.22 -13.34
C ARG A 58 -2.12 -16.70 -12.30
N THR A 59 -2.50 -16.75 -11.02
CA THR A 59 -1.64 -17.26 -9.95
C THR A 59 -1.62 -18.78 -9.85
N ALA A 60 -2.49 -19.50 -10.58
CA ALA A 60 -2.52 -20.96 -10.55
C ALA A 60 -1.19 -21.57 -11.03
N LEU A 61 -0.47 -20.89 -11.92
CA LEU A 61 0.85 -21.30 -12.41
C LEU A 61 1.84 -21.52 -11.25
N LEU A 62 1.77 -20.70 -10.20
CA LEU A 62 2.63 -20.81 -9.01
C LEU A 62 2.38 -22.07 -8.18
N ARG A 63 1.27 -22.77 -8.43
CA ARG A 63 0.87 -23.99 -7.73
C ARG A 63 1.12 -25.26 -8.54
N THR A 64 1.56 -25.14 -9.79
CA THR A 64 1.71 -26.28 -10.70
C THR A 64 3.03 -27.04 -10.51
N SER A 65 4.11 -26.34 -10.20
CA SER A 65 5.45 -26.91 -10.01
C SER A 65 6.30 -25.99 -9.12
N SER A 66 7.20 -26.58 -8.32
CA SER A 66 8.18 -25.83 -7.52
C SER A 66 9.12 -25.01 -8.38
N GLN A 67 9.54 -25.53 -9.54
CA GLN A 67 10.38 -24.79 -10.48
C GLN A 67 9.66 -23.54 -11.00
N LEU A 68 8.43 -23.71 -11.49
CA LEU A 68 7.60 -22.60 -11.97
C LEU A 68 7.32 -21.60 -10.84
N HIS A 69 7.11 -22.08 -9.62
CA HIS A 69 6.96 -21.21 -8.44
C HIS A 69 8.19 -20.32 -8.24
N HIS A 70 9.39 -20.89 -8.24
CA HIS A 70 10.62 -20.14 -8.00
C HIS A 70 10.94 -19.17 -9.15
N GLU A 71 10.75 -19.58 -10.40
CA GLU A 71 11.00 -18.73 -11.56
C GLU A 71 9.97 -17.58 -11.66
N ALA A 72 8.68 -17.88 -11.46
CA ALA A 72 7.60 -16.92 -11.71
C ALA A 72 7.33 -15.97 -10.53
N ARG A 73 7.70 -16.33 -9.29
CA ARG A 73 7.43 -15.50 -8.10
C ARG A 73 8.06 -14.10 -8.15
N PRO A 74 9.33 -13.90 -8.55
CA PRO A 74 9.91 -12.57 -8.70
C PRO A 74 9.14 -11.70 -9.71
N HIS A 75 8.73 -12.29 -10.83
CA HIS A 75 7.93 -11.62 -11.86
C HIS A 75 6.55 -11.22 -11.34
N LEU A 76 5.91 -12.07 -10.54
CA LEU A 76 4.65 -11.74 -9.87
C LEU A 76 4.82 -10.48 -9.01
N LEU A 77 5.80 -10.45 -8.12
CA LEU A 77 6.00 -9.32 -7.21
C LEU A 77 6.37 -8.03 -7.94
N ALA A 78 7.13 -8.14 -9.03
CA ALA A 78 7.54 -6.99 -9.83
C ALA A 78 6.42 -6.46 -10.76
N ALA A 79 5.56 -7.34 -11.26
CA ALA A 79 4.51 -6.98 -12.22
C ALA A 79 3.15 -6.76 -11.56
N THR A 80 2.92 -7.16 -10.32
CA THR A 80 1.61 -6.95 -9.66
C THR A 80 1.46 -5.55 -9.10
N THR A 81 0.21 -5.09 -9.05
CA THR A 81 -0.18 -3.92 -8.27
C THR A 81 -0.86 -4.39 -7.00
N LEU A 82 -0.27 -4.09 -5.84
CA LEU A 82 -0.89 -4.38 -4.55
C LEU A 82 -1.81 -3.22 -4.17
N ARG A 83 -3.10 -3.49 -3.97
CA ARG A 83 -4.09 -2.50 -3.54
C ARG A 83 -4.49 -2.74 -2.09
N PHE A 84 -4.31 -1.73 -1.26
CA PHE A 84 -4.68 -1.73 0.15
C PHE A 84 -5.81 -0.74 0.40
N PRO A 85 -6.93 -1.16 1.01
CA PRO A 85 -8.05 -0.27 1.30
C PRO A 85 -7.78 0.68 2.48
N SER A 86 -6.71 0.45 3.24
CA SER A 86 -6.28 1.29 4.35
C SER A 86 -4.79 1.18 4.63
N THR A 87 -4.22 2.19 5.30
CA THR A 87 -2.85 2.16 5.83
C THR A 87 -2.63 0.95 6.75
N GLU A 88 -3.60 0.61 7.59
CA GLU A 88 -3.53 -0.57 8.47
C GLU A 88 -3.45 -1.88 7.69
N SER A 89 -4.26 -2.03 6.63
CA SER A 89 -4.20 -3.22 5.76
C SER A 89 -2.83 -3.37 5.10
N LEU A 90 -2.22 -2.23 4.73
CA LEU A 90 -0.87 -2.19 4.19
C LEU A 90 0.16 -2.61 5.25
N LEU A 91 0.11 -2.04 6.45
CA LEU A 91 1.05 -2.36 7.52
C LEU A 91 0.94 -3.81 7.98
N THR A 92 -0.26 -4.31 8.22
CA THR A 92 -0.50 -5.71 8.63
C THR A 92 -0.01 -6.72 7.59
N THR A 93 -0.02 -6.35 6.31
CA THR A 93 0.48 -7.20 5.22
C THR A 93 1.99 -7.10 5.03
N LEU A 94 2.54 -5.89 5.05
CA LEU A 94 3.92 -5.64 4.62
C LEU A 94 4.94 -5.70 5.77
N VAL A 95 4.57 -5.31 6.99
CA VAL A 95 5.49 -5.34 8.15
C VAL A 95 6.04 -6.74 8.45
N PRO A 96 5.26 -7.84 8.33
CA PRO A 96 5.78 -9.19 8.56
C PRO A 96 6.70 -9.70 7.45
N LEU A 97 6.76 -9.03 6.29
CA LEU A 97 7.55 -9.51 5.15
C LEU A 97 9.03 -9.23 5.36
N ALA A 98 9.87 -10.15 4.89
CA ALA A 98 11.32 -9.94 4.88
C ALA A 98 11.68 -8.73 3.98
N PRO A 99 12.71 -7.94 4.32
CA PRO A 99 13.16 -6.81 3.50
C PRO A 99 13.50 -7.22 2.06
N ALA A 100 14.05 -8.42 1.88
CA ALA A 100 14.30 -8.99 0.56
C ALA A 100 13.02 -9.19 -0.26
N THR A 101 11.85 -9.43 0.34
CA THR A 101 10.58 -9.50 -0.39
C THR A 101 10.03 -8.11 -0.69
N LEU A 102 10.10 -7.19 0.28
CA LEU A 102 9.65 -5.80 0.10
C LEU A 102 10.39 -5.10 -1.04
N SER A 103 11.68 -5.38 -1.21
CA SER A 103 12.50 -4.78 -2.26
C SER A 103 12.16 -5.27 -3.68
N HIS A 104 11.30 -6.28 -3.83
CA HIS A 104 10.78 -6.74 -5.13
C HIS A 104 9.44 -6.11 -5.49
N LEU A 105 8.73 -5.49 -4.54
CA LEU A 105 7.46 -4.83 -4.80
C LEU A 105 7.70 -3.60 -5.67
N ARG A 106 6.90 -3.43 -6.73
CA ARG A 106 7.06 -2.29 -7.66
C ARG A 106 5.88 -1.35 -7.68
N ARG A 107 4.65 -1.83 -7.45
CA ARG A 107 3.45 -1.00 -7.54
C ARG A 107 2.57 -1.20 -6.33
N ILE A 108 2.33 -0.13 -5.58
CA ILE A 108 1.44 -0.12 -4.42
C ILE A 108 0.40 0.98 -4.63
N ARG A 109 -0.86 0.64 -4.35
CA ARG A 109 -1.96 1.59 -4.21
C ARG A 109 -2.55 1.49 -2.82
N VAL A 110 -2.75 2.60 -2.15
CA VAL A 110 -3.26 2.62 -0.78
C VAL A 110 -4.18 3.81 -0.57
N THR A 111 -5.27 3.58 0.17
CA THR A 111 -6.08 4.67 0.70
C THR A 111 -5.51 5.10 2.06
N ALA A 112 -4.97 6.31 2.12
CA ALA A 112 -4.18 6.83 3.25
C ALA A 112 -5.08 7.33 4.40
N TYR A 113 -5.63 6.39 5.16
CA TYR A 113 -6.28 6.71 6.43
C TYR A 113 -5.23 6.90 7.53
N PRO A 114 -5.38 7.91 8.42
CA PRO A 114 -4.61 7.97 9.65
C PRO A 114 -4.78 6.68 10.46
N PHE A 115 -3.71 6.21 11.09
CA PHE A 115 -3.74 4.98 11.88
C PHE A 115 -3.29 5.23 13.33
N PRO A 116 -3.95 4.60 14.32
CA PRO A 116 -3.49 4.68 15.70
C PRO A 116 -2.27 3.77 15.92
N LEU A 117 -1.29 4.23 16.69
CA LEU A 117 -0.32 3.33 17.32
C LEU A 117 -0.66 3.21 18.81
N HIS A 118 -0.71 1.96 19.28
CA HIS A 118 -1.02 1.64 20.67
C HIS A 118 0.24 1.78 21.51
N THR A 119 0.33 2.87 22.27
CA THR A 119 1.38 3.04 23.28
C THR A 119 0.87 2.51 24.61
N ASP A 120 1.20 1.25 24.91
CA ASP A 120 0.92 0.52 26.16
C ASP A 120 -0.56 0.24 26.50
N ARG A 121 -0.79 -0.78 27.35
CA ARG A 121 -2.10 -1.36 27.77
C ARG A 121 -3.09 -0.40 28.44
N GLY A 122 -2.78 0.89 28.51
CA GLY A 122 -3.66 1.92 29.06
C GLY A 122 -4.44 2.60 27.94
N MET A 123 -5.78 2.57 28.03
CA MET A 123 -6.75 3.26 27.15
C MET A 123 -6.66 4.81 27.17
N ARG A 124 -5.48 5.40 27.40
CA ARG A 124 -5.29 6.83 27.57
C ARG A 124 -4.54 7.38 26.36
N TYR A 125 -5.33 7.77 25.35
CA TYR A 125 -4.94 8.45 24.11
C TYR A 125 -4.12 7.61 23.12
N TYR A 126 -4.69 7.41 21.93
CA TYR A 126 -3.97 6.88 20.77
C TYR A 126 -3.35 8.05 20.01
N ALA A 127 -2.03 8.11 19.95
CA ALA A 127 -1.38 8.96 18.97
C ALA A 127 -1.76 8.45 17.57
N THR A 128 -2.33 9.32 16.75
CA THR A 128 -2.67 9.01 15.36
C THR A 128 -1.55 9.50 14.46
N TYR A 129 -1.13 8.62 13.55
CA TYR A 129 -0.02 8.87 12.64
C TYR A 129 -0.52 8.95 11.21
N GLY A 130 0.09 9.83 10.43
CA GLY A 130 -0.16 9.98 9.01
C GLY A 130 0.46 8.85 8.19
N PHE A 131 0.09 8.74 6.92
CA PHE A 131 0.61 7.71 6.03
C PHE A 131 2.12 7.84 5.80
N ALA A 132 2.70 9.04 5.87
CA ALA A 132 4.15 9.23 5.76
C ALA A 132 4.92 8.45 6.83
N ALA A 133 4.41 8.49 8.07
CA ALA A 133 4.98 7.73 9.18
C ALA A 133 4.83 6.21 8.97
N ALA A 134 3.78 5.76 8.28
CA ALA A 134 3.62 4.33 7.92
C ALA A 134 4.71 3.85 6.94
N LEU A 135 5.19 4.70 6.03
CA LEU A 135 6.28 4.33 5.12
C LEU A 135 7.58 4.13 5.87
N ALA A 136 7.85 4.93 6.91
CA ALA A 136 8.97 4.70 7.82
C ALA A 136 8.91 3.33 8.50
N LEU A 137 7.72 2.71 8.56
CA LEU A 137 7.51 1.37 9.10
C LEU A 137 7.93 0.21 8.16
N LEU A 138 8.47 0.51 6.96
CA LEU A 138 8.73 -0.49 5.92
C LEU A 138 10.16 -0.40 5.36
N PRO A 139 11.19 -0.76 6.16
CA PRO A 139 12.58 -0.67 5.71
C PRO A 139 12.83 -1.62 4.53
N GLY A 140 13.53 -1.14 3.52
CA GLY A 140 13.80 -1.89 2.29
C GLY A 140 12.68 -1.83 1.26
N LEU A 141 11.58 -1.11 1.53
CA LEU A 141 10.58 -0.81 0.52
C LEU A 141 11.24 -0.06 -0.65
N ARG A 142 10.95 -0.51 -1.86
CA ARG A 142 11.53 0.05 -3.09
C ARG A 142 10.54 0.00 -4.23
N VAL A 143 9.44 0.75 -4.09
CA VAL A 143 8.40 0.76 -5.12
C VAL A 143 8.77 1.69 -6.26
N ARG A 144 8.42 1.28 -7.48
CA ARG A 144 8.50 2.12 -8.66
C ARG A 144 7.38 3.13 -8.67
N GLU A 145 6.17 2.71 -8.31
CA GLU A 145 4.98 3.55 -8.29
C GLU A 145 4.24 3.36 -6.97
N LEU A 146 4.06 4.47 -6.24
CA LEU A 146 3.26 4.56 -5.04
C LEU A 146 2.07 5.47 -5.33
N GLU A 147 0.88 4.90 -5.40
CA GLU A 147 -0.37 5.66 -5.52
C GLU A 147 -1.03 5.74 -4.15
N VAL A 148 -1.30 6.96 -3.72
CA VAL A 148 -1.93 7.25 -2.44
C VAL A 148 -3.25 7.95 -2.73
N GLU A 149 -4.35 7.23 -2.54
CA GLU A 149 -5.68 7.80 -2.55
C GLU A 149 -5.91 8.52 -1.23
N ASP A 150 -6.18 9.81 -1.32
CA ASP A 150 -6.38 10.65 -0.17
C ASP A 150 -7.72 10.38 0.51
N ALA A 151 -7.64 10.14 1.83
CA ALA A 151 -8.79 10.09 2.71
C ALA A 151 -8.68 11.06 3.91
N PHE A 152 -7.95 12.17 3.77
CA PHE A 152 -7.82 13.27 4.75
C PHE A 152 -9.12 14.08 4.95
N GLY A 153 -10.28 13.55 4.57
CA GLY A 153 -11.58 14.18 4.76
C GLY A 153 -11.80 14.58 6.22
N GLY A 154 -11.88 15.88 6.49
CA GLY A 154 -12.03 16.44 7.84
C GLY A 154 -10.77 17.02 8.47
N THR A 155 -9.62 16.97 7.78
CA THR A 155 -8.37 17.58 8.25
C THR A 155 -8.28 19.04 7.79
N ALA A 156 -7.75 19.92 8.63
CA ALA A 156 -7.47 21.30 8.22
C ALA A 156 -6.44 21.34 7.07
N ALA A 157 -6.54 22.34 6.20
CA ALA A 157 -5.70 22.47 5.00
C ALA A 157 -4.18 22.43 5.29
N GLU A 158 -3.77 23.00 6.43
CA GLU A 158 -2.38 22.99 6.88
C GLU A 158 -1.88 21.57 7.23
N GLY A 159 -2.73 20.75 7.85
CA GLY A 159 -2.41 19.36 8.16
C GLY A 159 -2.20 18.52 6.91
N VAL A 160 -3.03 18.73 5.88
CA VAL A 160 -2.90 18.07 4.57
C VAL A 160 -1.58 18.47 3.90
N ALA A 161 -1.26 19.76 3.85
CA ALA A 161 -0.03 20.24 3.24
C ALA A 161 1.23 19.73 3.95
N SER A 162 1.21 19.67 5.29
CA SER A 162 2.30 19.11 6.09
C SER A 162 2.50 17.62 5.79
N GLU A 163 1.41 16.85 5.75
CA GLU A 163 1.47 15.42 5.47
C GLU A 163 1.95 15.12 4.05
N VAL A 164 1.46 15.86 3.05
CA VAL A 164 1.94 15.75 1.67
C VAL A 164 3.42 16.12 1.57
N GLY A 165 3.86 17.16 2.26
CA GLY A 165 5.27 17.52 2.33
C GLY A 165 6.14 16.40 2.91
N ARG A 166 5.68 15.75 4.00
CA ARG A 166 6.35 14.58 4.58
C ARG A 166 6.40 13.40 3.61
N LEU A 167 5.31 13.12 2.89
CA LEU A 167 5.27 12.06 1.88
C LEU A 167 6.23 12.32 0.71
N VAL A 168 6.32 13.56 0.23
CA VAL A 168 7.28 13.93 -0.82
C VAL A 168 8.73 13.84 -0.31
N ALA A 169 8.96 14.15 0.97
CA ALA A 169 10.29 14.04 1.58
C ALA A 169 10.70 12.57 1.85
N SER A 170 9.74 11.67 2.06
CA SER A 170 9.97 10.27 2.41
C SER A 170 10.65 9.48 1.28
N ASP A 171 11.33 8.40 1.65
CA ASP A 171 11.95 7.47 0.71
C ASP A 171 11.00 6.31 0.37
N GLY A 172 11.53 5.29 -0.30
CA GLY A 172 10.81 4.06 -0.59
C GLY A 172 10.08 4.01 -1.92
N TRP A 173 9.99 5.13 -2.65
CA TRP A 173 9.27 5.25 -3.92
C TRP A 173 10.09 5.97 -5.00
N GLN A 174 9.87 5.62 -6.27
CA GLN A 174 10.45 6.32 -7.44
C GLN A 174 9.48 7.35 -8.03
N GLU A 175 8.21 6.98 -8.14
CA GLU A 175 7.12 7.87 -8.55
C GLU A 175 6.00 7.81 -7.50
N LEU A 176 5.64 8.96 -6.96
CA LEU A 176 4.54 9.13 -6.00
C LEU A 176 3.39 9.84 -6.69
N ARG A 177 2.20 9.24 -6.63
CA ARG A 177 0.95 9.79 -7.16
C ARG A 177 -0.04 9.94 -6.01
N LEU A 178 -0.36 11.17 -5.66
CA LEU A 178 -1.41 11.48 -4.69
C LEU A 178 -2.68 11.83 -5.46
N VAL A 179 -3.77 11.13 -5.18
CA VAL A 179 -5.07 11.34 -5.83
C VAL A 179 -6.09 11.70 -4.77
N ALA A 180 -6.63 12.91 -4.84
CA ALA A 180 -7.64 13.39 -3.91
C ALA A 180 -8.93 13.76 -4.63
N ARG A 181 -10.02 13.10 -4.23
CA ARG A 181 -11.38 13.47 -4.66
C ARG A 181 -11.95 14.41 -3.62
N THR A 182 -11.96 15.69 -3.95
CA THR A 182 -12.27 16.75 -2.98
C THR A 182 -13.76 17.07 -2.99
N ALA A 183 -14.33 17.34 -1.81
CA ALA A 183 -15.64 17.99 -1.69
C ALA A 183 -15.53 19.53 -1.57
N GLY A 184 -14.31 20.11 -1.50
CA GLY A 184 -14.12 21.56 -1.41
C GLY A 184 -12.66 22.02 -1.61
N GLU A 185 -12.48 23.17 -2.25
CA GLU A 185 -11.17 23.75 -2.63
C GLU A 185 -10.29 24.17 -1.44
N ALA A 186 -10.89 24.54 -0.31
CA ALA A 186 -10.18 25.13 0.82
C ALA A 186 -9.13 24.18 1.45
N GLN A 187 -9.39 22.86 1.44
CA GLN A 187 -8.50 21.87 2.06
C GLN A 187 -7.16 21.72 1.33
N TRP A 188 -7.09 22.12 0.05
CA TRP A 188 -5.88 22.05 -0.78
C TRP A 188 -5.25 23.43 -1.04
N GLY A 189 -5.63 24.46 -0.29
CA GLY A 189 -5.01 25.79 -0.39
C GLY A 189 -3.47 25.76 -0.18
N GLY A 190 -2.97 24.75 0.52
CA GLY A 190 -1.52 24.50 0.70
C GLY A 190 -0.77 24.02 -0.55
N LEU A 191 -1.44 23.77 -1.67
CA LEU A 191 -0.79 23.47 -2.96
C LEU A 191 0.10 24.61 -3.48
N ALA A 192 -0.02 25.83 -2.92
CA ALA A 192 0.95 26.90 -3.14
C ALA A 192 2.41 26.49 -2.80
N ARG A 193 2.57 25.48 -1.93
CA ARG A 193 3.87 24.97 -1.47
C ARG A 193 4.53 23.97 -2.43
N VAL A 194 3.91 23.65 -3.57
CA VAL A 194 4.47 22.73 -4.56
C VAL A 194 5.86 23.15 -5.02
N GLY A 195 6.11 24.45 -5.18
CA GLY A 195 7.44 24.95 -5.51
C GLY A 195 8.48 24.74 -4.39
N GLU A 196 8.05 24.71 -3.13
CA GLU A 196 8.92 24.36 -1.99
C GLU A 196 9.25 22.88 -1.99
N TRP A 197 8.26 22.02 -2.22
CA TRP A 197 8.44 20.57 -2.28
C TRP A 197 9.31 20.17 -3.48
N ASP A 198 9.11 20.78 -4.64
CA ASP A 198 9.94 20.57 -5.83
C ASP A 198 11.40 20.95 -5.56
N ARG A 199 11.63 22.11 -4.93
CA ARG A 199 12.98 22.57 -4.58
C ARG A 199 13.63 21.65 -3.54
N ALA A 200 12.89 21.21 -2.53
CA ALA A 200 13.38 20.29 -1.51
C ALA A 200 13.74 18.94 -2.11
N LEU A 201 12.90 18.39 -2.98
CA LEU A 201 13.14 17.12 -3.66
C LEU A 201 14.37 17.19 -4.56
N LYS A 202 14.52 18.27 -5.35
CA LYS A 202 15.70 18.52 -6.17
C LYS A 202 16.96 18.75 -5.33
N GLY A 203 16.84 19.35 -4.16
CA GLY A 203 17.94 19.48 -3.20
C GLY A 203 18.42 18.12 -2.70
N LYS A 204 17.49 17.21 -2.41
CA LYS A 204 17.76 15.84 -1.95
C LYS A 204 18.38 14.95 -3.03
N ASP A 205 17.78 14.91 -4.22
CA ASP A 205 18.23 14.04 -5.32
C ASP A 205 19.36 14.66 -6.17
N GLY A 206 19.61 15.96 -5.99
CA GLY A 206 20.53 16.76 -6.79
C GLY A 206 19.82 17.46 -7.98
N ALA A 207 20.20 18.72 -8.25
CA ALA A 207 19.49 19.57 -9.21
C ALA A 207 19.47 19.05 -10.66
N ARG A 208 20.43 18.19 -11.03
CA ARG A 208 20.54 17.61 -12.38
C ARG A 208 19.93 16.21 -12.50
N SER A 209 19.36 15.69 -11.42
CA SER A 209 18.82 14.33 -11.36
C SER A 209 17.55 14.17 -12.20
N GLY A 210 16.83 15.27 -12.47
CA GLY A 210 15.53 15.26 -13.15
C GLY A 210 14.35 15.04 -12.22
N ALA A 211 14.56 15.13 -10.89
CA ALA A 211 13.46 15.09 -9.93
C ALA A 211 12.47 16.25 -10.15
N SER A 212 11.18 16.00 -9.94
CA SER A 212 10.15 17.01 -10.12
C SER A 212 8.92 16.77 -9.26
N VAL A 213 8.23 17.85 -8.87
CA VAL A 213 6.89 17.79 -8.29
C VAL A 213 5.94 18.63 -9.15
N SER A 214 4.82 18.03 -9.54
CA SER A 214 3.79 18.69 -10.34
C SER A 214 2.41 18.43 -9.75
N VAL A 215 1.52 19.39 -9.96
CA VAL A 215 0.13 19.29 -9.51
C VAL A 215 -0.79 19.61 -10.66
N TRP A 216 -1.79 18.77 -10.80
CA TRP A 216 -2.90 18.94 -11.71
C TRP A 216 -4.19 19.03 -10.91
N VAL A 217 -5.01 20.02 -11.23
CA VAL A 217 -6.34 20.19 -10.67
C VAL A 217 -7.32 20.14 -11.83
N GLY A 218 -8.28 19.22 -11.77
CA GLY A 218 -9.29 19.10 -12.81
C GLY A 218 -10.66 18.71 -12.27
N GLY A 219 -11.68 18.96 -13.09
CA GLY A 219 -13.09 18.82 -12.71
C GLY A 219 -13.76 20.16 -12.39
N SER A 220 -15.08 20.21 -12.52
CA SER A 220 -15.93 21.36 -12.22
C SER A 220 -17.00 20.99 -11.18
N GLY A 221 -17.31 21.88 -10.24
CA GLY A 221 -18.32 21.64 -9.21
C GLY A 221 -17.87 20.68 -8.10
N ALA A 222 -18.78 19.85 -7.59
CA ALA A 222 -18.56 18.95 -6.44
C ALA A 222 -17.67 17.72 -6.72
N GLY A 223 -17.06 17.63 -7.91
CA GLY A 223 -16.21 16.52 -8.35
C GLY A 223 -14.78 16.93 -8.69
N LYS A 224 -14.24 17.97 -8.04
CA LYS A 224 -12.86 18.42 -8.25
C LYS A 224 -11.88 17.34 -7.78
N GLU A 225 -11.02 16.90 -8.70
CA GLU A 225 -9.95 15.97 -8.47
C GLU A 225 -8.62 16.71 -8.48
N VAL A 226 -7.83 16.51 -7.43
CA VAL A 226 -6.46 17.00 -7.33
C VAL A 226 -5.55 15.79 -7.50
N ARG A 227 -4.59 15.91 -8.41
CA ARG A 227 -3.52 14.93 -8.59
C ARG A 227 -2.18 15.59 -8.40
N LEU A 228 -1.39 15.11 -7.44
CA LEU A 228 0.00 15.49 -7.30
C LEU A 228 0.86 14.32 -7.77
N THR A 229 1.86 14.61 -8.60
CA THR A 229 2.85 13.63 -9.06
C THR A 229 4.24 14.13 -8.70
N ALA A 230 4.96 13.33 -7.92
CA ALA A 230 6.36 13.57 -7.59
C ALA A 230 7.21 12.43 -8.18
N THR A 231 8.32 12.78 -8.80
CA THR A 231 9.25 11.84 -9.43
C THR A 231 10.66 12.04 -8.89
N ARG A 232 11.29 10.93 -8.52
CA ARG A 232 12.70 10.90 -8.13
C ARG A 232 13.61 10.98 -9.34
N GLY A 233 14.75 11.62 -9.16
CA GLY A 233 15.74 11.76 -10.21
C GLY A 233 16.50 10.47 -10.53
N ARG A 234 17.18 10.44 -11.68
CA ARG A 234 18.04 9.31 -12.07
C ARG A 234 19.17 9.12 -11.05
N GLY A 235 19.30 7.90 -10.54
CA GLY A 235 20.32 7.53 -9.55
C GLY A 235 19.98 7.90 -8.11
N ALA A 236 18.78 8.43 -7.85
CA ALA A 236 18.31 8.65 -6.48
C ALA A 236 18.23 7.31 -5.72
N ASP A 237 18.62 7.34 -4.44
CA ASP A 237 18.35 6.22 -3.56
C ASP A 237 16.86 6.23 -3.20
N ILE A 238 16.15 5.22 -3.67
CA ILE A 238 14.71 5.06 -3.47
C ILE A 238 14.41 3.97 -2.43
N VAL A 239 15.43 3.48 -1.72
CA VAL A 239 15.24 2.48 -0.67
C VAL A 239 14.78 3.18 0.60
N GLN A 240 13.67 2.71 1.16
CA GLN A 240 13.21 3.20 2.45
C GLN A 240 14.23 2.83 3.54
N GLY A 241 14.84 3.86 4.13
CA GLY A 241 15.79 3.71 5.24
C GLY A 241 15.14 3.24 6.53
N ALA A 242 15.94 2.65 7.41
CA ALA A 242 15.55 2.19 8.74
C ALA A 242 15.60 3.32 9.79
N GLN A 243 15.37 4.58 9.42
CA GLN A 243 15.32 5.68 10.39
C GLN A 243 13.87 6.04 10.68
N GLY A 244 13.47 5.89 11.95
CA GLY A 244 12.22 6.45 12.45
C GLY A 244 12.30 7.98 12.56
N GLU A 245 11.16 8.66 12.57
CA GLU A 245 11.07 10.14 12.60
C GLU A 245 11.80 10.80 13.79
N GLU A 246 12.14 10.06 14.85
CA GLU A 246 12.81 10.57 16.05
C GLU A 246 14.28 10.15 16.22
N GLY A 247 14.91 9.58 15.19
CA GLY A 247 16.31 9.10 15.30
C GLY A 247 16.50 7.87 16.20
N ARG A 248 15.40 7.31 16.73
CA ARG A 248 15.39 6.01 17.43
C ARG A 248 15.62 4.88 16.45
N SER A 249 16.37 3.88 16.87
CA SER A 249 16.62 2.71 16.04
C SER A 249 15.38 1.81 15.98
N TRP A 250 15.20 1.11 14.87
CA TRP A 250 14.08 0.17 14.71
C TRP A 250 14.03 -0.94 15.74
N ALA A 251 15.18 -1.32 16.31
CA ALA A 251 15.25 -2.28 17.40
C ALA A 251 14.60 -1.72 18.68
N GLU A 252 14.76 -0.42 18.93
CA GLU A 252 14.10 0.28 20.05
C GLU A 252 12.59 0.38 19.86
N MET A 253 12.14 0.60 18.62
CA MET A 253 10.70 0.64 18.30
C MET A 253 10.05 -0.75 18.31
N LYS A 254 10.78 -1.82 17.91
CA LYS A 254 10.29 -3.21 17.92
C LYS A 254 10.41 -3.93 19.26
N GLY A 255 11.23 -3.43 20.19
CA GLY A 255 11.44 -4.03 21.51
C GLY A 255 10.17 -4.15 22.35
N LYS A 256 9.10 -3.47 21.94
CA LYS A 256 7.71 -3.71 22.33
C LYS A 256 6.96 -3.91 21.01
N GLY A 257 6.35 -5.07 20.78
CA GLY A 257 5.65 -5.33 19.51
C GLY A 257 4.78 -4.15 19.08
N VAL A 258 4.83 -3.78 17.79
CA VAL A 258 3.94 -2.75 17.19
C VAL A 258 2.46 -3.06 17.48
N PHE A 259 2.19 -4.34 17.74
CA PHE A 259 0.95 -4.88 18.24
C PHE A 259 1.29 -5.63 19.55
N PRO A 260 0.57 -5.45 20.68
CA PRO A 260 0.79 -6.26 21.88
C PRO A 260 0.66 -7.76 21.58
N ASP A 261 1.39 -8.60 22.31
CA ASP A 261 1.35 -10.07 22.13
C ASP A 261 -0.05 -10.67 22.41
N ASP A 262 -0.90 -9.93 23.11
CA ASP A 262 -2.32 -10.21 23.38
C ASP A 262 -3.30 -9.57 22.38
N TRP A 263 -2.80 -8.99 21.28
CA TRP A 263 -3.66 -8.47 20.19
C TRP A 263 -4.30 -9.63 19.43
N GLU A 264 -5.49 -10.08 19.86
CA GLU A 264 -6.35 -10.93 19.04
C GLU A 264 -6.74 -10.17 17.77
N ARG A 265 -6.59 -10.80 16.59
CA ARG A 265 -7.03 -10.20 15.31
C ARG A 265 -8.52 -9.92 15.39
N TRP A 266 -8.89 -8.71 15.78
CA TRP A 266 -10.27 -8.24 15.82
C TRP A 266 -10.81 -8.29 14.41
N TYR A 267 -11.62 -9.32 14.13
CA TYR A 267 -12.42 -9.39 12.92
C TYR A 267 -13.58 -8.40 13.10
N TYR A 268 -13.53 -7.31 12.34
CA TYR A 268 -14.56 -6.28 12.31
C TYR A 268 -15.97 -6.89 12.06
N ASP A 269 -16.88 -6.72 13.02
CA ASP A 269 -18.30 -7.07 12.92
C ASP A 269 -19.10 -5.99 12.14
N GLU A 270 -20.25 -6.37 11.58
CA GLU A 270 -21.08 -5.63 10.62
C GLU A 270 -21.52 -4.23 11.08
N ALA A 271 -21.51 -3.96 12.38
CA ALA A 271 -21.77 -2.63 12.94
C ALA A 271 -20.69 -1.60 12.57
N ASP A 272 -19.43 -2.02 12.38
CA ASP A 272 -18.36 -1.13 11.94
C ASP A 272 -18.49 -0.76 10.46
N ARG A 273 -19.02 -1.65 9.61
CA ARG A 273 -19.17 -1.40 8.17
C ARG A 273 -20.14 -0.27 7.83
N ALA A 274 -21.25 -0.13 8.56
CA ALA A 274 -22.18 0.97 8.38
C ALA A 274 -21.70 2.27 9.05
N GLY A 275 -20.83 2.17 10.06
CA GLY A 275 -20.20 3.32 10.73
C GLY A 275 -19.29 4.13 9.81
N TRP A 276 -18.62 3.48 8.86
CA TRP A 276 -17.73 4.15 7.89
C TRP A 276 -18.45 5.01 6.84
N LEU A 277 -19.71 4.70 6.49
CA LEU A 277 -20.46 5.47 5.49
C LEU A 277 -21.28 6.64 6.09
N TYR A 278 -21.69 6.59 7.36
CA TYR A 278 -22.60 7.60 7.95
C TYR A 278 -22.40 7.96 9.44
N GLY A 279 -21.34 7.52 10.13
CA GLY A 279 -21.22 7.74 11.58
C GLY A 279 -19.82 8.09 12.07
N GLY A 280 -19.50 9.39 12.14
CA GLY A 280 -18.23 9.92 12.60
C GLY A 280 -17.73 9.38 13.96
N TRP A 281 -16.44 9.62 14.20
CA TRP A 281 -15.60 9.28 15.38
C TRP A 281 -16.33 9.12 16.73
N SER A 282 -17.28 9.99 17.06
CA SER A 282 -18.02 9.96 18.32
C SER A 282 -18.90 8.73 18.54
N ARG A 283 -19.44 8.10 17.47
CA ARG A 283 -20.28 6.90 17.62
C ARG A 283 -19.45 5.64 17.88
N ARG A 284 -18.24 5.58 17.33
CA ARG A 284 -17.24 4.53 17.59
C ARG A 284 -16.81 4.54 19.06
N MET A 285 -16.64 5.74 19.63
CA MET A 285 -16.29 5.88 21.04
C MET A 285 -17.44 5.51 22.00
N GLN A 286 -18.68 5.82 21.63
CA GLN A 286 -19.87 5.43 22.43
C GLN A 286 -20.14 3.92 22.44
N LEU A 287 -19.85 3.22 21.33
CA LEU A 287 -20.03 1.77 21.25
C LEU A 287 -18.91 1.02 21.97
N ALA A 288 -17.66 1.48 21.88
CA ALA A 288 -16.55 0.94 22.66
C ALA A 288 -16.78 1.07 24.18
N VAL A 289 -17.38 2.17 24.64
CA VAL A 289 -17.74 2.37 26.06
C VAL A 289 -18.93 1.50 26.49
N ARG A 290 -19.86 1.15 25.58
CA ARG A 290 -21.01 0.29 25.89
C ARG A 290 -20.68 -1.21 25.92
N GLY A 291 -19.67 -1.66 25.19
CA GLY A 291 -19.21 -3.04 25.19
C GLY A 291 -18.31 -3.42 26.38
N LEU A 292 -17.97 -2.46 27.25
CA LEU A 292 -17.16 -2.65 28.46
C LEU A 292 -18.00 -2.70 29.75
N ARG A 293 -19.30 -3.02 29.64
CA ARG A 293 -20.18 -3.37 30.77
C ARG A 293 -20.60 -4.82 30.69
#